data_AF-A0A832H0J1-F1
#
_entry.id   AF-A0A832H0J1-F1
#
_cell.length_a   1.000
_cell.length_b   1.000
_cell.length_c   1.000
_cell.angle_alpha   90.00
_cell.angle_beta   90.00
_cell.angle_gamma   90.00
#
_symmetry.space_group_name_H-M   'P 1'
#
loop_
_entity.id
_entity.type
_entity.pdbx_description
1 polymer ?
#
loop_
_entity_poly.entity_id
_entity_poly.type
_entity_poly.pdbx_seq_one_letter_code
_entity_poly.pdbx_strand_id
1 'polypeptide(L)' 'MKVLVTGTNGFTGSHLVQRLNQRGDEVVGLVRKTSNLARLAACPVPLVYGEITDRQALEIA' A
#
# COMPACT_ATOMS: atom_id res chain seq x y z
N MET A 1 -14.68 1.91 -2.12
CA MET A 1 -14.40 0.46 -2.30
C MET A 1 -13.22 0.08 -1.42
N LYS A 2 -13.04 -1.21 -1.09
CA LYS A 2 -11.83 -1.69 -0.40
C LYS A 2 -10.78 -2.10 -1.43
N VAL A 3 -9.55 -1.61 -1.31
CA VAL A 3 -8.48 -1.83 -2.29
C VAL A 3 -7.17 -2.18 -1.61
N LEU A 4 -6.65 -3.37 -1.93
CA LEU A 4 -5.27 -3.74 -1.63
C LEU A 4 -4.36 -3.26 -2.76
N VAL A 5 -3.34 -2.48 -2.43
CA VAL A 5 -2.29 -2.08 -3.37
C VAL A 5 -0.98 -2.76 -2.96
N THR A 6 -0.38 -3.50 -3.88
CA THR A 6 0.95 -4.12 -3.69
C THR A 6 2.02 -3.23 -4.30
N GLY A 7 3.18 -3.10 -3.64
CA GLY A 7 4.24 -2.20 -4.13
C GLY A 7 3.89 -0.72 -3.96
N THR A 8 3.11 -0.41 -2.94
CA THR A 8 2.56 0.92 -2.64
C THR A 8 3.63 1.99 -2.46
N ASN A 9 4.82 1.61 -1.99
CA ASN A 9 5.95 2.51 -1.81
C ASN A 9 6.77 2.77 -3.11
N GLY A 10 6.41 2.10 -4.21
CA GLY A 10 7.00 2.31 -5.53
C GLY A 10 6.51 3.60 -6.19
N PHE A 11 7.09 3.94 -7.35
CA PHE A 11 6.75 5.17 -8.09
C PHE A 11 5.26 5.23 -8.47
N THR A 12 4.75 4.21 -9.17
CA THR A 12 3.35 4.16 -9.57
C THR A 12 2.43 3.90 -8.38
N GLY A 13 2.83 3.03 -7.46
CA GLY A 13 2.03 2.67 -6.28
C GLY A 13 1.67 3.88 -5.42
N SER A 14 2.62 4.79 -5.19
CA SER A 14 2.37 5.96 -4.34
C SER A 14 1.37 6.93 -4.97
N HIS A 15 1.45 7.14 -6.29
CA HIS A 15 0.48 7.98 -7.00
C HIS A 15 -0.90 7.32 -7.09
N LEU A 16 -0.94 5.99 -7.27
CA LEU A 16 -2.20 5.24 -7.29
C LEU A 16 -2.93 5.34 -5.95
N VAL A 17 -2.23 5.12 -4.83
CA VAL A 17 -2.83 5.25 -3.50
C VAL A 17 -3.34 6.65 -3.24
N GLN A 18 -2.57 7.68 -3.63
CA GLN A 18 -3.04 9.06 -3.53
C GLN A 18 -4.35 9.27 -4.28
N ARG A 19 -4.47 8.76 -5.50
CA ARG A 19 -5.66 8.94 -6.34
C ARG A 19 -6.87 8.16 -5.81
N LEU A 20 -6.66 6.96 -5.28
CA LEU A 20 -7.69 6.12 -4.67
C LEU A 20 -8.21 6.75 -3.37
N ASN A 21 -7.32 7.24 -2.51
CA ASN A 21 -7.70 7.98 -1.30
C ASN A 21 -8.53 9.22 -1.65
N GLN A 22 -8.12 10.01 -2.66
CA GLN A 22 -8.90 11.15 -3.14
C GLN A 22 -10.28 10.79 -3.70
N ARG A 23 -10.45 9.55 -4.21
CA ARG A 23 -11.74 9.03 -4.67
C ARG A 23 -12.64 8.60 -3.50
N GLY A 24 -12.11 8.51 -2.28
CA GLY A 24 -12.82 8.03 -1.09
C GLY A 24 -12.80 6.52 -0.91
N ASP A 25 -11.81 5.84 -1.49
CA ASP A 25 -11.61 4.40 -1.27
C ASP A 25 -10.88 4.10 0.04
N GLU A 26 -11.16 2.94 0.61
CA GLU A 26 -10.42 2.37 1.74
C GLU A 26 -9.24 1.57 1.18
N VAL A 27 -8.03 2.13 1.32
CA VAL A 27 -6.82 1.54 0.73
C VAL A 27 -5.94 0.92 1.81
N VAL A 28 -5.42 -0.28 1.54
CA VAL A 28 -4.36 -0.92 2.32
C VAL A 28 -3.15 -1.13 1.42
N GLY A 29 -1.97 -0.78 1.91
CA GLY A 29 -0.71 -0.96 1.18
C GLY A 29 0.09 -2.16 1.69
N LEU A 30 0.46 -3.08 0.80
CA LEU A 30 1.45 -4.12 1.08
C LEU A 30 2.85 -3.62 0.72
N VAL A 31 3.75 -3.62 1.70
CA VAL A 31 5.14 -3.21 1.55
C VAL A 31 6.08 -4.23 2.20
N ARG A 32 7.30 -4.37 1.68
CA ARG A 32 8.34 -5.20 2.31
C ARG A 32 8.87 -4.50 3.57
N LYS A 33 9.38 -5.24 4.56
CA LYS A 33 9.98 -4.68 5.78
C LYS A 33 11.13 -3.69 5.52
N THR A 34 11.87 -3.89 4.43
CA THR A 34 13.01 -3.04 4.03
C THR A 34 12.63 -1.91 3.06
N SER A 35 11.34 -1.71 2.82
CA SER A 35 10.85 -0.73 1.85
C SER A 35 11.14 0.71 2.27
N ASN A 36 11.63 1.52 1.33
CA ASN A 36 11.68 2.97 1.51
C ASN A 36 10.27 3.56 1.37
N LEU A 37 9.74 4.16 2.43
CA LEU A 37 8.40 4.73 2.50
C LEU A 37 8.33 6.24 2.20
N ALA A 38 9.44 6.88 1.82
CA ALA A 38 9.49 8.33 1.60
C ALA A 38 8.42 8.85 0.62
N ARG A 39 8.06 8.06 -0.40
CA ARG A 39 7.01 8.41 -1.37
C ARG A 39 5.58 8.37 -0.79
N LEU A 40 5.38 7.73 0.35
CA LEU A 40 4.08 7.64 1.03
C LEU A 40 3.93 8.70 2.14
N ALA A 41 4.96 9.50 2.42
CA ALA A 41 4.94 10.49 3.50
C ALA A 41 3.78 11.49 3.36
N ALA A 42 3.44 11.87 2.13
CA ALA A 42 2.33 12.79 1.84
C ALA A 42 0.95 12.10 1.73
N CYS A 43 0.90 10.77 1.84
CA CYS A 43 -0.32 9.99 1.71
C CYS A 43 -0.31 8.81 2.69
N PRO A 44 -0.59 9.08 3.99
CA PRO A 44 -0.64 8.03 4.99
C PRO A 44 -1.74 7.03 4.64
N VAL A 45 -1.35 5.76 4.55
CA VAL A 45 -2.21 4.62 4.23
C VAL A 45 -1.90 3.51 5.22
N PRO A 46 -2.88 2.73 5.69
CA PRO A 46 -2.61 1.51 6.43
C PRO A 46 -1.62 0.62 5.69
N LEU A 47 -0.59 0.14 6.39
CA LEU A 47 0.44 -0.70 5.82
C LEU A 47 0.44 -2.08 6.45
N VAL A 48 0.44 -3.10 5.60
CA VAL A 48 0.79 -4.47 5.96
C VAL A 48 2.21 -4.74 5.47
N TYR A 49 3.04 -5.26 6.37
CA TYR A 49 4.41 -5.61 6.05
C TYR A 49 4.50 -7.08 5.66
N GLY A 50 4.95 -7.35 4.44
CA GLY A 50 5.06 -8.71 3.91
C GLY A 50 5.59 -8.75 2.49
N GLU A 51 5.63 -9.96 1.92
CA GLU A 51 5.94 -10.21 0.51
C GLU A 51 4.66 -10.62 -0.22
N ILE A 52 4.59 -10.39 -1.53
CA ILE A 52 3.42 -10.81 -2.33
C ILE A 52 3.26 -12.34 -2.39
N THR A 53 4.32 -13.09 -2.08
CA THR A 53 4.29 -14.55 -1.99
C THR A 53 3.93 -15.06 -0.59
N ASP A 54 3.80 -14.16 0.40
CA ASP A 54 3.41 -14.50 1.77
C ASP A 54 1.88 -14.49 1.88
N ARG A 55 1.29 -15.69 1.87
CA ARG A 55 -0.15 -15.87 1.96
C ARG A 55 -0.73 -15.28 3.26
N GLN A 56 -0.03 -15.43 4.38
CA GLN A 56 -0.53 -14.91 5.65
C GLN A 56 -0.57 -13.38 5.63
N ALA A 57 0.45 -12.74 5.05
CA ALA A 57 0.45 -11.29 4.87
C ALA A 57 -0.70 -10.82 3.95
N LEU A 58 -1.02 -11.57 2.89
CA LEU A 58 -2.13 -11.24 2.00
C LEU A 58 -3.51 -11.42 2.64
N GLU A 59 -3.68 -12.39 3.55
CA GLU A 59 -4.95 -12.59 4.28
C GLU A 59 -5.19 -11.49 5.34
N ILE A 60 -4.12 -10.87 5.85
CA ILE A 60 -4.20 -9.75 6.80
C ILE A 60 -4.49 -8.42 6.08
N ALA A 61 -4.04 -8.27 4.84
CA ALA A 61 -4.10 -7.03 4.06
C ALA A 61 -5.46 -6.77 3.42
#